data_AF-A0A645HV17-F1
#
_entry.id   AF-A0A645HV17-F1
#
_cell.length_a   1.000
_cell.length_b   1.000
_cell.length_c   1.000
_cell.angle_alpha   90.00
_cell.angle_beta   90.00
_cell.angle_gamma   90.00
#
_symmetry.space_group_name_H-M   'P 1'
#
loop_
_entity.id
_entity.type
_entity.pdbx_description
1 polymer ?
#
loop_
_entity_poly.entity_id
_entity_poly.type
_entity_poly.pdbx_seq_one_letter_code
_entity_poly.pdbx_strand_id
1 'polypeptide(L)'
;MSVSTAWVYQNYRAQAVASHPDTDGMLQCLQAQDLAGIAAKLCNVLESVTIPAHPEIGQIKTWMCEYGAMASLMSGSGPTVFGLTGDREKAGFIANQLKKKLSHAQIIVAKTVTEMRGENGAKIIAD
;
A
#
# COMPACT_ATOMS: atom_id res chain seq x y z
N MET A 1 -8.57 9.43 -11.12
CA MET A 1 -8.36 10.29 -9.93
C MET A 1 -6.91 10.68 -9.87
N SER A 2 -6.60 11.90 -9.44
CA SER A 2 -5.23 12.34 -9.19
C SER A 2 -5.23 13.11 -7.86
N VAL A 3 -4.19 12.90 -7.05
CA VAL A 3 -3.99 13.59 -5.78
C VAL A 3 -2.71 14.41 -5.89
N SER A 4 -2.79 15.72 -5.63
CA SER A 4 -1.60 16.58 -5.65
C SER A 4 -0.73 16.30 -4.42
N THR A 5 0.49 15.83 -4.65
CA THR A 5 1.49 15.64 -3.58
C THR A 5 1.72 16.95 -2.83
N ALA A 6 1.85 18.08 -3.52
CA ALA A 6 2.04 19.37 -2.88
C ALA A 6 0.88 19.72 -1.93
N TRP A 7 -0.36 19.47 -2.36
CA TRP A 7 -1.54 19.72 -1.53
C TRP A 7 -1.56 18.83 -0.29
N VAL A 8 -1.22 17.54 -0.42
CA VAL A 8 -1.18 16.61 0.73
C VAL A 8 -0.15 17.07 1.76
N TYR A 9 1.06 17.44 1.33
CA TYR A 9 2.10 17.93 2.22
C TYR A 9 1.74 19.27 2.88
N GLN A 10 1.09 20.19 2.15
CA GLN A 10 0.62 21.47 2.69
C GLN A 10 -0.47 21.29 3.77
N ASN A 11 -1.27 20.24 3.68
CA ASN A 11 -2.36 19.95 4.62
C ASN A 11 -1.96 18.96 5.72
N TYR A 12 -0.78 18.34 5.62
CA TYR A 12 -0.26 17.46 6.66
C TYR A 12 0.09 18.23 7.94
N ARG A 13 -0.29 17.66 9.09
CA ARG A 13 -0.03 18.22 10.42
C ARG A 13 0.50 17.10 11.32
N ALA A 14 1.81 17.09 11.55
CA ALA A 14 2.45 16.02 12.32
C ALA A 14 1.87 15.84 13.73
N GLN A 15 1.48 16.92 14.41
CA GLN A 15 0.89 16.83 15.76
C GLN A 15 -0.52 16.19 15.76
N ALA A 16 -1.19 16.14 14.61
CA ALA A 16 -2.53 15.54 14.49
C ALA A 16 -2.47 14.03 14.17
N VAL A 17 -1.28 13.46 13.96
CA VAL A 17 -1.10 12.05 13.63
C VAL A 17 -1.01 11.24 14.91
N ALA A 18 -1.95 10.31 15.11
CA ALA A 18 -2.00 9.47 16.30
C ALA A 18 -0.94 8.36 16.33
N SER A 19 -0.47 7.91 15.16
CA SER A 19 0.47 6.80 15.04
C SER A 19 1.52 7.10 13.99
N HIS A 20 2.79 6.93 14.36
CA HIS A 20 3.93 7.11 13.48
C HIS A 20 4.51 5.75 13.06
N PRO A 21 5.18 5.67 11.90
CA PRO A 21 5.81 4.44 11.45
C PRO A 21 6.85 3.93 12.44
N ASP A 22 6.77 2.65 12.77
CA ASP A 22 7.79 1.92 13.53
C ASP A 22 8.88 1.43 12.56
N THR A 23 9.83 2.32 12.23
CA THR A 23 10.88 2.03 11.25
C THR A 23 11.82 0.93 11.74
N ASP A 24 12.20 0.94 13.01
CA ASP A 24 13.11 -0.06 13.57
C ASP A 24 12.46 -1.46 13.58
N GLY A 25 11.20 -1.56 14.01
CA GLY A 25 10.44 -2.79 13.94
C GLY A 25 10.20 -3.27 12.50
N MET A 26 9.95 -2.36 11.56
CA MET A 26 9.84 -2.71 10.14
C MET A 26 11.15 -3.30 9.60
N LEU A 27 12.30 -2.69 9.93
CA LEU A 27 13.62 -3.19 9.55
C LEU A 27 13.88 -4.59 10.12
N GLN A 28 13.52 -4.82 11.39
CA GLN A 28 13.63 -6.14 12.02
C GLN A 28 12.78 -7.19 11.29
N CYS A 29 11.52 -6.88 10.98
CA CYS A 29 10.64 -7.81 10.24
C CYS A 29 11.17 -8.09 8.83
N LEU A 30 11.70 -7.09 8.13
CA LEU A 30 12.33 -7.26 6.81
C LEU A 30 13.55 -8.18 6.88
N GLN A 31 14.43 -7.98 7.87
CA GLN A 31 15.62 -8.82 8.07
C GLN A 31 15.25 -10.26 8.43
N ALA A 32 14.21 -10.45 9.24
CA ALA A 32 13.69 -11.75 9.64
C ALA A 32 12.83 -12.43 8.56
N GLN A 33 12.59 -11.77 7.41
CA GLN A 33 11.64 -12.20 6.38
C GLN A 33 10.23 -12.48 6.93
N ASP A 34 9.83 -11.75 7.97
CA ASP A 34 8.54 -11.89 8.64
C ASP A 34 7.47 -11.06 7.92
N LEU A 35 6.81 -11.69 6.94
CA LEU A 35 5.74 -11.04 6.18
C LEU A 35 4.55 -10.61 7.05
N ALA A 36 4.23 -11.37 8.09
CA ALA A 36 3.13 -11.02 9.01
C ALA A 36 3.48 -9.78 9.83
N GLY A 37 4.71 -9.71 10.34
CA GLY A 37 5.25 -8.54 11.03
C GLY A 37 5.32 -7.31 10.12
N ILE A 38 5.77 -7.47 8.87
CA ILE A 38 5.76 -6.39 7.87
C ILE A 38 4.32 -5.86 7.66
N ALA A 39 3.36 -6.77 7.43
CA ALA A 39 1.96 -6.41 7.19
C ALA A 39 1.37 -5.64 8.38
N ALA A 40 1.65 -6.08 9.61
CA ALA A 40 1.17 -5.43 10.83
C ALA A 40 1.80 -4.04 11.08
N LYS A 41 2.97 -3.75 10.49
CA LYS A 41 3.70 -2.49 10.67
C LYS A 41 3.54 -1.49 9.52
N LEU A 42 2.76 -1.82 8.49
CA LEU A 42 2.48 -0.88 7.41
C LEU A 42 1.84 0.40 7.95
N CYS A 43 2.46 1.54 7.67
CA CYS A 43 2.00 2.85 8.11
C CYS A 43 2.32 3.89 7.04
N ASN A 44 1.34 4.76 6.76
CA ASN A 44 1.51 5.93 5.93
C ASN A 44 0.77 7.11 6.56
N VAL A 45 1.51 8.02 7.16
CA VAL A 45 0.94 9.18 7.86
C VAL A 45 0.17 10.13 6.93
N LEU A 46 0.43 10.09 5.62
CA LEU A 46 -0.29 10.94 4.65
C LEU A 46 -1.74 10.50 4.45
N GLU A 47 -2.09 9.26 4.84
CA GLU A 47 -3.48 8.82 4.86
C GLU A 47 -4.37 9.66 5.78
N SER A 48 -3.78 10.30 6.81
CA SER A 48 -4.52 11.20 7.71
C SER A 48 -5.03 12.46 7.00
N VAL A 49 -4.53 12.75 5.79
CA VAL A 49 -4.94 13.87 4.94
C VAL A 49 -5.73 13.36 3.75
N THR A 50 -5.17 12.38 3.03
CA THR A 50 -5.75 11.97 1.74
C THR A 50 -7.04 11.18 1.92
N ILE A 51 -7.16 10.27 2.91
CA ILE A 51 -8.39 9.47 3.09
C ILE A 51 -9.60 10.34 3.47
N PRO A 52 -9.50 11.32 4.40
CA PRO A 52 -10.62 12.23 4.66
C PRO A 52 -11.08 13.02 3.43
N ALA A 53 -10.16 13.40 2.55
CA ALA A 53 -10.49 14.12 1.31
C ALA A 53 -10.98 13.20 0.18
N HIS A 54 -10.56 11.93 0.18
CA HIS A 54 -10.86 10.91 -0.81
C HIS A 54 -11.25 9.58 -0.13
N PRO A 55 -12.46 9.49 0.46
CA PRO A 55 -12.88 8.35 1.28
C PRO A 55 -12.86 7.00 0.54
N GLU A 56 -13.00 7.02 -0.78
CA GLU A 56 -12.87 5.86 -1.67
C GLU A 56 -11.53 5.12 -1.50
N ILE A 57 -10.45 5.81 -1.13
CA ILE A 57 -9.16 5.17 -0.83
C ILE A 57 -9.30 4.26 0.39
N GLY A 58 -9.97 4.73 1.44
CA GLY A 58 -10.27 3.93 2.63
C GLY A 58 -11.15 2.72 2.29
N GLN A 59 -12.14 2.91 1.42
CA GLN A 59 -13.02 1.83 0.97
C GLN A 59 -12.26 0.75 0.18
N ILE A 60 -11.35 1.15 -0.71
CA ILE A 60 -10.52 0.21 -1.48
C ILE A 60 -9.63 -0.62 -0.54
N LYS A 61 -9.03 0.02 0.49
CA LYS A 61 -8.24 -0.70 1.51
C LYS A 61 -9.07 -1.75 2.24
N THR A 62 -10.29 -1.40 2.64
CA THR A 62 -11.21 -2.33 3.29
C THR A 62 -11.52 -3.52 2.39
N TRP A 63 -11.87 -3.30 1.13
CA TRP A 63 -12.13 -4.39 0.18
C TRP A 63 -10.91 -5.29 -0.05
N MET A 64 -9.69 -4.72 -0.11
CA MET A 64 -8.47 -5.54 -0.22
C MET A 64 -8.35 -6.51 0.95
N CYS A 65 -8.56 -6.06 2.18
CA CYS A 65 -8.51 -6.90 3.38
C CYS A 65 -9.67 -7.91 3.42
N GLU A 66 -10.90 -7.51 3.06
CA GLU A 66 -12.05 -8.41 2.96
C GLU A 66 -11.84 -9.55 1.95
N TYR A 67 -11.10 -9.29 0.87
CA TYR A 67 -10.71 -10.31 -0.11
C TYR A 67 -9.46 -11.10 0.26
N GLY A 68 -8.90 -10.86 1.44
CA GLY A 68 -7.84 -11.68 2.04
C GLY A 68 -6.43 -11.09 1.95
N ALA A 69 -6.27 -9.80 1.63
CA ALA A 69 -4.97 -9.14 1.84
C ALA A 69 -4.61 -9.19 3.33
N MET A 70 -3.34 -9.46 3.65
CA MET A 70 -2.82 -9.45 5.03
C MET A 70 -2.83 -8.03 5.61
N ALA A 71 -2.59 -7.04 4.76
CA ALA A 71 -2.71 -5.63 5.06
C ALA A 71 -2.91 -4.86 3.76
N SER A 72 -3.44 -3.64 3.87
CA SER A 72 -3.57 -2.69 2.76
C SER A 72 -3.18 -1.28 3.19
N LEU A 73 -2.54 -0.54 2.29
CA LEU A 73 -2.02 0.80 2.54
C LEU A 73 -2.06 1.64 1.27
N MET A 74 -2.23 2.96 1.40
CA MET A 74 -1.99 3.93 0.34
C MET A 74 -0.48 4.07 0.09
N SER A 75 -0.07 4.11 -1.17
CA SER A 75 1.31 4.39 -1.57
C SER A 75 1.56 5.88 -1.71
N GLY A 76 2.55 6.41 -0.98
CA GLY A 76 2.95 7.82 -1.03
C GLY A 76 1.78 8.75 -0.67
N SER A 77 1.57 9.81 -1.47
CA SER A 77 0.43 10.73 -1.28
C SER A 77 -0.90 10.20 -1.81
N GLY A 78 -0.91 9.03 -2.46
CA GLY A 78 -2.07 8.48 -3.16
C GLY A 78 -2.21 8.98 -4.61
N PRO A 79 -3.27 8.54 -5.34
CA PRO A 79 -4.38 7.73 -4.85
C PRO A 79 -4.13 6.21 -4.88
N THR A 80 -2.95 5.76 -5.32
CA THR A 80 -2.65 4.33 -5.44
C THR A 80 -2.74 3.62 -4.09
N VAL A 81 -3.45 2.50 -4.05
CA VAL A 81 -3.56 1.59 -2.90
C VAL A 81 -2.91 0.27 -3.27
N PHE A 82 -2.18 -0.32 -2.33
CA PHE A 82 -1.63 -1.67 -2.47
C PHE A 82 -2.07 -2.56 -1.31
N GLY A 83 -1.99 -3.87 -1.53
CA GLY A 83 -2.23 -4.89 -0.52
C GLY A 83 -1.12 -5.94 -0.54
N LEU A 84 -0.81 -6.51 0.63
CA LEU A 84 0.17 -7.59 0.76
C LEU A 84 -0.54 -8.94 0.85
N THR A 85 0.02 -9.95 0.17
CA THR A 85 -0.43 -11.34 0.23
C THR A 85 0.76 -12.28 0.36
N GLY A 86 0.55 -13.46 0.97
CA GLY A 86 1.59 -14.49 1.09
C GLY A 86 1.84 -15.27 -0.20
N ASP A 87 0.89 -15.26 -1.13
CA ASP A 87 0.97 -16.00 -2.37
C ASP A 87 0.32 -15.24 -3.54
N ARG A 88 0.69 -15.65 -4.76
CA ARG A 88 0.28 -15.02 -6.01
C ARG A 88 -1.17 -15.34 -6.40
N GLU A 89 -1.68 -16.52 -6.05
CA GLU A 89 -3.05 -16.94 -6.37
C GLU A 89 -4.06 -16.03 -5.65
N LYS A 90 -3.81 -15.76 -4.36
CA LYS A 90 -4.58 -14.84 -3.54
C LYS A 90 -4.50 -13.40 -4.06
N ALA A 91 -3.32 -12.93 -4.49
CA ALA A 91 -3.19 -11.63 -5.13
C ALA A 91 -4.06 -11.53 -6.40
N GLY A 92 -4.05 -12.59 -7.23
CA GLY A 92 -4.89 -12.69 -8.43
C GLY A 92 -6.38 -12.70 -8.11
N PHE A 93 -6.80 -13.43 -7.06
CA PHE A 93 -8.18 -13.41 -6.57
C PHE A 93 -8.63 -12.01 -6.17
N ILE A 94 -7.85 -11.32 -5.32
CA ILE A 94 -8.15 -9.95 -4.88
C ILE A 94 -8.23 -9.00 -6.08
N ALA A 95 -7.28 -9.08 -7.01
CA ALA A 95 -7.27 -8.26 -8.21
C ALA A 95 -8.54 -8.47 -9.06
N ASN A 96 -8.98 -9.71 -9.25
CA ASN A 96 -10.21 -10.03 -9.99
C ASN A 96 -11.46 -9.49 -9.29
N GLN A 97 -11.51 -9.57 -7.96
CA GLN A 97 -12.63 -9.02 -7.19
C GLN A 97 -12.69 -7.49 -7.26
N LEU A 98 -11.54 -6.82 -7.19
CA LEU A 98 -11.45 -5.37 -7.36
C LEU A 98 -11.81 -4.93 -8.78
N LYS A 99 -11.39 -5.67 -9.83
CA LYS A 99 -11.75 -5.38 -11.24
C LYS A 99 -13.26 -5.36 -11.45
N LYS A 100 -14.02 -6.21 -10.75
CA LYS A 100 -15.49 -6.22 -10.81
C LYS A 100 -16.13 -4.98 -10.14
N LYS A 101 -15.46 -4.38 -9.15
CA LYS A 101 -15.96 -3.20 -8.42
C LYS A 101 -15.50 -1.87 -9.01
N LEU A 102 -14.29 -1.85 -9.57
CA LEU A 102 -13.59 -0.63 -9.99
C LEU A 102 -13.40 -0.63 -11.51
N SER A 103 -14.44 -0.23 -12.24
CA SER A 103 -14.45 -0.23 -13.72
C SER A 103 -13.42 0.69 -14.38
N HIS A 104 -12.91 1.68 -13.67
CA HIS A 104 -11.99 2.69 -14.19
C HIS A 104 -10.61 2.68 -13.52
N ALA A 105 -10.32 1.69 -12.68
CA ALA A 105 -9.03 1.55 -12.02
C ALA A 105 -8.12 0.58 -12.79
N GLN A 106 -6.85 0.95 -12.93
CA GLN A 106 -5.82 -0.01 -13.33
C GLN A 106 -5.46 -0.87 -12.13
N ILE A 107 -5.52 -2.19 -12.29
CA ILE A 107 -5.23 -3.16 -11.21
C ILE A 107 -4.09 -4.06 -11.68
N ILE A 108 -3.00 -4.04 -10.91
CA ILE A 108 -1.74 -4.71 -11.23
C ILE A 108 -1.43 -5.70 -10.10
N VAL A 109 -0.99 -6.90 -10.46
CA VAL A 109 -0.37 -7.87 -9.54
C VAL A 109 1.14 -7.82 -9.76
N ALA A 110 1.90 -7.64 -8.70
CA ALA A 110 3.35 -7.53 -8.75
C ALA A 110 4.01 -8.41 -7.68
N LYS A 111 5.28 -8.76 -7.90
CA LYS A 111 6.12 -9.46 -6.94
C LYS A 111 7.34 -8.61 -6.61
N THR A 112 7.70 -8.52 -5.33
CA THR A 112 8.94 -7.88 -4.90
C THR A 112 10.16 -8.64 -5.44
N VAL A 113 11.08 -7.93 -6.09
CA VAL A 113 12.35 -8.48 -6.59
C VAL A 113 13.47 -8.18 -5.60
N THR A 114 14.36 -9.14 -5.37
CA THR A 114 15.42 -9.09 -4.35
C THR A 114 16.79 -8.63 -4.86
N GLU A 115 16.92 -8.21 -6.13
CA GLU A 115 18.25 -7.87 -6.66
C GLU A 115 18.81 -6.56 -6.07
N MET A 116 19.73 -6.70 -5.11
CA MET A 116 20.79 -5.73 -4.89
C MET A 116 21.95 -6.03 -5.84
N ARG A 117 22.00 -5.34 -6.98
CA ARG A 117 23.24 -5.13 -7.75
C ARG A 117 23.19 -3.77 -8.43
N GLY A 118 24.35 -3.13 -8.49
CA GLY A 118 24.58 -1.70 -8.74
C GLY A 118 23.73 -1.04 -9.82
N GLU A 119 23.42 0.23 -9.57
CA GLU A 119 22.97 1.24 -10.54
C GLU A 119 21.90 0.78 -11.54
N ASN A 120 20.65 0.65 -11.05
CA ASN A 120 19.41 1.15 -11.66
C ASN A 120 18.20 0.37 -11.13
N GLY A 121 17.34 1.06 -10.38
CA GLY A 121 15.91 0.81 -10.08
C GLY A 121 15.35 -0.63 -10.03
N ALA A 122 14.61 -0.94 -8.97
CA ALA A 122 13.77 -2.13 -8.90
C ALA A 122 12.81 -2.22 -10.11
N LYS A 123 12.87 -3.31 -10.88
CA LYS A 123 11.93 -3.59 -11.96
C LYS A 123 10.65 -4.20 -11.40
N ILE A 124 9.52 -3.53 -11.65
CA ILE A 124 8.20 -4.15 -11.48
C ILE A 124 8.03 -5.16 -12.62
N ILE A 125 7.96 -6.45 -12.28
CA ILE A 125 7.48 -7.48 -13.20
C ILE A 125 5.96 -7.53 -13.03
N ALA A 126 5.25 -6.96 -13.99
CA ALA A 126 3.80 -7.05 -14.12
C ALA A 126 3.49 -7.86 -15.38
N ASP A 127 2.55 -8.81 -15.26
CA ASP A 127 2.02 -9.58 -16.39
C ASP A 127 0.75 -8.91 -16.96
#